data_AF-A0A0A1WKX1-F1
#
_entry.id   AF-A0A0A1WKX1-F1
#
_cell.length_a   1.000
_cell.length_b   1.000
_cell.length_c   1.000
_cell.angle_alpha   90.00
_cell.angle_beta   90.00
_cell.angle_gamma   90.00
#
_symmetry.space_group_name_H-M   'P 1'
#
loop_
_entity.id
_entity.type
_entity.pdbx_description
1 polymer ?
#
loop_
_entity_poly.entity_id
_entity_poly.type
_entity_poly.pdbx_seq_one_letter_code
_entity_poly.pdbx_strand_id
1 'polypeptide(L)'
;MGCAQSTGEYFKNGYTLYLNSGLSSSRNHYGQRVITREADLVTAHEFGHNWGSEHDPDIPECSPSASQGGSFLMYTYSVSGYDVNNKKFSPCSLRSIRKVLQAKSGRCFSEPEESFCGNLRVEGDEQCDAGLLGTEDNDACCDKNCKLRRNQGAMCSDKNSPCCQNCQFMPAGMNCRDAQYATCEQEARCSGSHAECPKSPPMADGTICQERGQCRNGKCIPYCETQGLQSCMCDIIQDACKRCCRMSINETCFPVEPPDMLPDGTPCIQGFCNKGVCEKTIQDVVERFWDIIEEININRVLRFLKDNIVMTIVVITSIFWIPISCVISYFDRKKLRYEMKQLEWSSKLDLIHPSDRRRVIHIRVPRQKISVSRM
;
A
#
# COMPACT_ATOMS: atom_id res chain seq x y z
N MET A 1 13.78 4.22 -11.36
CA MET A 1 13.27 3.21 -12.31
C MET A 1 14.16 1.97 -12.20
N GLY A 2 13.59 0.76 -12.23
CA GLY A 2 14.34 -0.48 -12.06
C GLY A 2 15.13 -0.88 -13.31
N CYS A 3 16.19 -1.70 -13.15
CA CYS A 3 16.82 -2.36 -14.29
C CYS A 3 15.94 -3.55 -14.74
N ALA A 4 15.01 -3.32 -15.67
CA ALA A 4 14.41 -4.45 -16.40
C ALA A 4 15.42 -4.94 -17.44
N GLN A 5 15.66 -6.25 -17.49
CA GLN A 5 16.20 -6.86 -18.69
C GLN A 5 15.02 -7.29 -19.55
N SER A 6 14.95 -6.84 -20.79
CA SER A 6 14.25 -7.61 -21.82
C SER A 6 15.09 -8.86 -22.10
N THR A 7 14.84 -9.96 -21.37
CA THR A 7 15.21 -11.30 -21.86
C THR A 7 14.19 -11.80 -22.90
N GLY A 8 13.73 -10.89 -23.76
CA GLY A 8 12.54 -11.02 -24.57
C GLY A 8 11.62 -9.81 -24.35
N GLU A 9 11.14 -9.23 -25.44
CA GLU A 9 10.04 -8.29 -25.43
C GLU A 9 8.82 -8.99 -24.81
N TYR A 10 8.26 -8.43 -23.73
CA TYR A 10 7.04 -8.97 -23.15
C TYR A 10 5.88 -8.58 -24.06
N PHE A 11 5.35 -9.54 -24.82
CA PHE A 11 4.21 -9.31 -25.70
C PHE A 11 2.91 -9.70 -25.01
N LYS A 12 2.02 -8.73 -24.78
CA LYS A 12 0.62 -8.99 -24.34
C LYS A 12 -0.32 -8.22 -25.27
N ASN A 13 -1.34 -8.89 -25.80
CA ASN A 13 -2.38 -8.30 -26.67
C ASN A 13 -1.86 -7.52 -27.89
N GLY A 14 -0.71 -7.92 -28.47
CA GLY A 14 -0.12 -7.27 -29.65
C GLY A 14 0.75 -6.05 -29.35
N TYR A 15 1.03 -5.75 -28.07
CA TYR A 15 1.91 -4.66 -27.65
C TYR A 15 3.17 -5.19 -26.97
N THR A 16 4.29 -4.54 -27.23
CA THR A 16 5.54 -4.68 -26.47
C THR A 16 5.40 -3.94 -25.14
N LEU A 17 5.55 -4.66 -24.03
CA LEU A 17 5.50 -4.12 -22.68
C LEU A 17 6.89 -3.94 -22.10
N TYR A 18 7.08 -2.81 -21.40
CA TYR A 18 8.29 -2.47 -20.66
C TYR A 18 7.99 -2.45 -19.15
N LEU A 19 8.49 -3.45 -18.44
CA LEU A 19 8.19 -3.70 -17.01
C LEU A 19 9.13 -2.95 -16.04
N ASN A 20 9.91 -1.98 -16.52
CA ASN A 20 10.68 -1.02 -15.72
C ASN A 20 9.92 0.29 -15.46
N SER A 21 8.59 0.25 -15.58
CA SER A 21 7.70 1.38 -15.35
C SER A 21 7.20 1.40 -13.91
N GLY A 22 6.77 2.57 -13.47
CA GLY A 22 6.12 2.79 -12.17
C GLY A 22 5.26 4.05 -12.26
N LEU A 23 4.14 4.06 -11.55
CA LEU A 23 3.21 5.18 -11.55
C LEU A 23 3.02 5.66 -10.11
N SER A 24 3.17 6.96 -9.89
CA SER A 24 2.86 7.63 -8.64
C SER A 24 2.00 8.85 -8.95
N SER A 25 1.05 9.15 -8.07
CA SER A 25 0.13 10.26 -8.23
C SER A 25 0.26 11.24 -7.07
N SER A 26 0.36 12.53 -7.38
CA SER A 26 0.28 13.61 -6.39
C SER A 26 -1.17 14.01 -6.07
N ARG A 27 -2.15 13.24 -6.58
CA ARG A 27 -3.58 13.39 -6.25
C ARG A 27 -4.17 12.06 -5.81
N ASN A 28 -4.93 12.08 -4.72
CA ASN A 28 -5.64 10.91 -4.22
C ASN A 28 -6.95 10.68 -5.02
N HIS A 29 -7.64 9.56 -4.75
CA HIS A 29 -8.92 9.21 -5.38
C HIS A 29 -10.03 10.27 -5.17
N TYR A 30 -9.92 11.06 -4.10
CA TYR A 30 -10.82 12.17 -3.78
C TYR A 30 -10.48 13.46 -4.54
N GLY A 31 -9.49 13.45 -5.42
CA GLY A 31 -9.05 14.59 -6.22
C GLY A 31 -8.25 15.62 -5.44
N GLN A 32 -7.94 15.37 -4.18
CA GLN A 32 -7.15 16.26 -3.34
C GLN A 32 -5.65 16.08 -3.63
N ARG A 33 -4.88 17.16 -3.46
CA ARG A 33 -3.43 17.11 -3.59
C ARG A 33 -2.83 16.41 -2.37
N VAL A 34 -2.06 15.36 -2.61
CA VAL A 34 -1.29 14.65 -1.58
C VAL A 34 -0.17 15.57 -1.10
N ILE A 35 0.09 15.56 0.21
CA ILE A 35 1.15 16.39 0.80
C ILE A 35 2.51 15.90 0.29
N THR A 36 3.47 16.81 0.08
CA THR A 36 4.77 16.46 -0.54
C THR A 36 5.47 15.31 0.19
N ARG A 37 5.40 15.29 1.54
CA ARG A 37 5.95 14.19 2.35
C ARG A 37 5.38 12.82 1.97
N GLU A 38 4.07 12.71 1.83
CA GLU A 38 3.40 11.46 1.47
C GLU A 38 3.67 11.09 0.01
N ALA A 39 3.68 12.07 -0.89
CA ALA A 39 3.99 11.84 -2.30
C ALA A 39 5.43 11.30 -2.50
N ASP A 40 6.40 11.84 -1.74
CA ASP A 40 7.79 11.36 -1.75
C ASP A 40 7.87 9.93 -1.21
N LEU A 41 7.15 9.62 -0.13
CA LEU A 41 7.11 8.28 0.45
C LEU A 41 6.48 7.25 -0.48
N VAL A 42 5.33 7.55 -1.08
CA VAL A 42 4.68 6.67 -2.07
C VAL A 42 5.62 6.45 -3.26
N THR A 43 6.22 7.52 -3.79
CA THR A 43 7.15 7.39 -4.92
C THR A 43 8.38 6.52 -4.56
N ALA A 44 8.92 6.69 -3.35
CA ALA A 44 10.04 5.87 -2.87
C ALA A 44 9.64 4.40 -2.64
N HIS A 45 8.41 4.16 -2.19
CA HIS A 45 7.82 2.82 -2.04
C HIS A 45 7.74 2.11 -3.41
N GLU A 46 7.22 2.78 -4.44
CA GLU A 46 7.17 2.23 -5.80
C GLU A 46 8.57 2.00 -6.40
N PHE A 47 9.56 2.82 -6.03
CA PHE A 47 10.96 2.53 -6.37
C PHE A 47 11.49 1.30 -5.65
N GLY A 48 11.08 1.07 -4.40
CA GLY A 48 11.37 -0.15 -3.65
C GLY A 48 10.91 -1.41 -4.39
N HIS A 49 9.69 -1.41 -4.93
CA HIS A 49 9.19 -2.49 -5.80
C HIS A 49 10.01 -2.66 -7.07
N ASN A 50 10.37 -1.57 -7.74
CA ASN A 50 11.26 -1.60 -8.92
C ASN A 50 12.65 -2.18 -8.61
N TRP A 51 13.13 -2.01 -7.38
CA TRP A 51 14.35 -2.64 -6.89
C TRP A 51 14.13 -4.04 -6.32
N GLY A 52 12.93 -4.59 -6.40
CA GLY A 52 12.59 -5.96 -6.07
C GLY A 52 12.28 -6.23 -4.60
N SER A 53 11.94 -5.19 -3.83
CA SER A 53 11.32 -5.41 -2.52
C SER A 53 9.83 -5.72 -2.69
N GLU A 54 9.35 -6.77 -2.03
CA GLU A 54 7.93 -6.93 -1.73
C GLU A 54 7.57 -6.12 -0.48
N HIS A 55 6.30 -6.15 -0.09
CA HIS A 55 5.90 -5.61 1.19
C HIS A 55 6.56 -6.32 2.37
N ASP A 56 6.82 -5.55 3.41
CA ASP A 56 7.39 -6.05 4.65
C ASP A 56 6.38 -6.98 5.35
N PRO A 57 6.79 -8.18 5.79
CA PRO A 57 5.93 -9.06 6.56
C PRO A 57 5.64 -8.46 7.94
N ASP A 58 4.50 -8.82 8.53
CA ASP A 58 4.09 -8.41 9.88
C ASP A 58 4.91 -9.14 10.97
N ILE A 59 6.23 -8.90 10.98
CA ILE A 59 7.17 -9.39 12.00
C ILE A 59 7.94 -8.21 12.60
N PRO A 60 8.32 -8.27 13.89
CA PRO A 60 8.99 -7.15 14.57
C PRO A 60 10.28 -6.65 13.91
N GLU A 61 10.99 -7.52 13.17
CA GLU A 61 12.22 -7.13 12.45
C GLU A 61 11.95 -6.12 11.32
N CYS A 62 10.80 -6.24 10.64
CA CYS A 62 10.53 -5.54 9.38
C CYS A 62 9.28 -4.67 9.41
N SER A 63 8.42 -4.85 10.41
CA SER A 63 7.24 -4.04 10.68
C SER A 63 7.13 -3.81 12.20
N PRO A 64 8.04 -3.03 12.80
CA PRO A 64 8.01 -2.75 14.22
C PRO A 64 6.85 -1.82 14.59
N SER A 65 6.49 -1.84 15.88
CA SER A 65 5.41 -1.01 16.42
C SER A 65 5.72 0.50 16.36
N ALA A 66 4.69 1.34 16.51
CA ALA A 66 4.84 2.80 16.57
C ALA A 66 5.86 3.26 17.64
N SER A 67 5.86 2.64 18.83
CA SER A 67 6.82 2.93 19.91
C SER A 67 8.27 2.55 19.59
N GLN A 68 8.50 1.77 18.54
CA GLN A 68 9.81 1.36 18.04
C GLN A 68 10.18 2.09 16.74
N GLY A 69 9.54 3.23 16.48
CA GLY A 69 9.80 4.05 15.30
C GLY A 69 8.92 3.73 14.09
N GLY A 70 7.82 2.97 14.29
CA GLY A 70 6.79 2.70 13.29
C GLY A 70 7.21 1.76 12.18
N SER A 71 6.26 1.40 11.31
CA SER A 71 6.52 0.54 10.16
C SER A 71 7.54 1.18 9.18
N PHE A 72 8.24 0.34 8.43
CA PHE A 72 9.19 0.80 7.42
C PHE A 72 8.48 1.22 6.12
N LEU A 73 9.25 1.77 5.17
CA LEU A 73 8.77 2.30 3.90
C LEU A 73 7.96 1.28 3.07
N MET A 74 8.33 -0.01 3.12
CA MET A 74 7.67 -1.08 2.34
C MET A 74 6.52 -1.75 3.10
N TYR A 75 5.94 -1.11 4.11
CA TYR A 75 4.76 -1.62 4.76
C TYR A 75 3.58 -1.74 3.78
N THR A 76 2.75 -2.77 3.91
CA THR A 76 1.60 -3.03 3.00
C THR A 76 0.56 -1.91 3.00
N TYR A 77 0.50 -1.11 4.09
CA TYR A 77 -0.36 0.06 4.20
C TYR A 77 0.46 1.34 4.17
N SER A 78 -0.17 2.42 3.69
CA SER A 78 0.47 3.74 3.57
C SER A 78 0.97 4.26 4.93
N VAL A 79 2.22 4.71 4.95
CA VAL A 79 2.85 5.32 6.12
C VAL A 79 2.72 6.85 6.10
N SER A 80 2.54 7.48 7.26
CA SER A 80 2.36 8.93 7.38
C SER A 80 3.64 9.75 7.19
N GLY A 81 4.80 9.15 7.45
CA GLY A 81 6.09 9.83 7.45
C GLY A 81 6.45 10.53 8.75
N TYR A 82 5.63 10.41 9.79
CA TYR A 82 5.90 10.96 11.13
C TYR A 82 6.95 10.15 11.88
N ASP A 83 6.95 8.83 11.72
CA ASP A 83 7.88 7.97 12.42
C ASP A 83 9.20 7.79 11.68
N VAL A 84 10.27 7.53 12.44
CA VAL A 84 11.65 7.50 11.94
C VAL A 84 11.91 6.37 10.93
N ASN A 85 11.18 5.26 11.00
CA ASN A 85 11.36 4.14 10.08
C ASN A 85 10.57 4.30 8.78
N ASN A 86 9.52 5.15 8.75
CA ASN A 86 8.73 5.38 7.53
C ASN A 86 9.60 5.87 6.36
N LYS A 87 10.75 6.48 6.65
CA LYS A 87 11.72 7.02 5.67
C LYS A 87 12.89 6.07 5.38
N LYS A 88 12.78 4.81 5.80
CA LYS A 88 13.85 3.81 5.69
C LYS A 88 13.29 2.52 5.12
N PHE A 89 14.14 1.79 4.39
CA PHE A 89 13.88 0.39 4.06
C PHE A 89 14.13 -0.50 5.27
N SER A 90 13.30 -1.54 5.42
CA SER A 90 13.48 -2.51 6.50
C SER A 90 14.67 -3.45 6.22
N PRO A 91 15.14 -4.21 7.22
CA PRO A 91 16.10 -5.30 6.98
C PRO A 91 15.60 -6.31 5.94
N CYS A 92 14.30 -6.61 5.87
CA CYS A 92 13.72 -7.49 4.86
C CYS A 92 13.83 -6.87 3.46
N SER A 93 13.41 -5.62 3.30
CA SER A 93 13.44 -4.91 2.02
C SER A 93 14.87 -4.81 1.49
N LEU A 94 15.84 -4.45 2.36
CA LEU A 94 17.25 -4.32 2.00
C LEU A 94 17.86 -5.63 1.52
N ARG A 95 17.48 -6.78 2.11
CA ARG A 95 17.94 -8.11 1.64
C ARG A 95 17.47 -8.39 0.22
N SER A 96 16.22 -8.05 -0.11
CA SER A 96 15.66 -8.27 -1.44
C SER A 96 16.26 -7.31 -2.48
N ILE A 97 16.32 -6.02 -2.14
CA ILE A 97 16.93 -4.97 -2.98
C ILE A 97 18.38 -5.32 -3.32
N ARG A 98 19.17 -5.74 -2.33
CA ARG A 98 20.57 -6.12 -2.55
C ARG A 98 20.71 -7.23 -3.60
N LYS A 99 19.87 -8.27 -3.55
CA LYS A 99 19.94 -9.39 -4.51
C LYS A 99 19.67 -8.91 -5.94
N VAL A 100 18.68 -8.03 -6.12
CA VAL A 100 18.34 -7.49 -7.44
C VAL A 100 19.41 -6.55 -7.96
N LEU A 101 19.93 -5.65 -7.11
CA LEU A 101 21.01 -4.77 -7.50
C LEU A 101 22.26 -5.56 -7.90
N GLN A 102 22.67 -6.56 -7.12
CA GLN A 102 23.82 -7.42 -7.47
C GLN A 102 23.63 -8.15 -8.80
N ALA A 103 22.40 -8.54 -9.15
CA ALA A 103 22.10 -9.27 -10.37
C ALA A 103 21.91 -8.38 -11.61
N LYS A 104 21.42 -7.14 -11.43
CA LYS A 104 20.92 -6.31 -12.53
C LYS A 104 21.58 -4.95 -12.68
N SER A 105 22.25 -4.41 -11.66
CA SER A 105 22.79 -3.03 -11.70
C SER A 105 23.78 -2.83 -12.85
N GLY A 106 24.72 -3.77 -13.04
CA GLY A 106 25.73 -3.69 -14.10
C GLY A 106 25.19 -3.75 -15.53
N ARG A 107 23.86 -3.84 -15.72
CA ARG A 107 23.21 -3.84 -17.04
C ARG A 107 22.66 -2.49 -17.44
N CYS A 108 22.29 -1.64 -16.47
CA CYS A 108 21.56 -0.42 -16.75
C CYS A 108 22.00 0.79 -15.91
N PHE A 109 22.78 0.57 -14.85
CA PHE A 109 23.36 1.68 -14.09
C PHE A 109 24.61 2.14 -14.83
N SER A 110 24.64 3.42 -15.15
CA SER A 110 25.84 4.15 -15.56
C SER A 110 26.51 4.75 -14.33
N GLU A 111 27.75 5.21 -14.50
CA GLU A 111 28.35 6.11 -13.52
C GLU A 111 27.49 7.38 -13.42
N PRO A 112 27.39 8.01 -12.23
CA PRO A 112 26.67 9.27 -12.08
C PRO A 112 27.27 10.32 -13.01
N GLU A 113 26.51 10.78 -13.99
CA GLU A 113 26.86 11.96 -14.78
C GLU A 113 26.50 13.20 -13.96
N GLU A 114 27.42 14.18 -13.88
CA GLU A 114 27.17 15.43 -13.13
C GLU A 114 26.16 16.36 -13.82
N SER A 115 25.92 16.15 -15.13
CA SER A 115 25.00 16.94 -15.95
C SER A 115 24.56 16.17 -17.19
N PHE A 116 23.28 16.28 -17.57
CA PHE A 116 22.77 15.71 -18.81
C PHE A 116 22.01 16.76 -19.64
N CYS A 117 22.62 17.19 -20.74
CA CYS A 117 22.03 18.18 -21.63
C CYS A 117 20.89 17.54 -22.45
N GLY A 118 19.65 17.99 -22.17
CA GLY A 118 18.44 17.57 -22.88
C GLY A 118 17.33 17.04 -21.97
N ASN A 119 17.49 17.08 -20.64
CA ASN A 119 16.48 16.67 -19.65
C ASN A 119 15.63 17.85 -19.11
N LEU A 120 15.79 19.05 -19.66
CA LEU A 120 15.13 20.31 -19.28
C LEU A 120 15.58 20.87 -17.92
N ARG A 121 16.68 20.37 -17.34
CA ARG A 121 17.20 20.84 -16.06
C ARG A 121 18.64 21.31 -16.26
N VAL A 122 18.92 22.52 -15.76
CA VAL A 122 20.27 23.07 -15.80
C VAL A 122 21.11 22.38 -14.73
N GLU A 123 22.10 21.62 -15.15
CA GLU A 123 22.98 20.83 -14.29
C GLU A 123 24.46 21.11 -14.60
N GLY A 124 25.35 20.91 -13.62
CA GLY A 124 26.80 21.08 -13.82
C GLY A 124 27.22 22.45 -14.39
N ASP A 125 27.81 22.45 -15.59
CA ASP A 125 28.31 23.64 -16.29
C ASP A 125 27.34 24.18 -17.36
N GLU A 126 26.13 23.63 -17.47
CA GLU A 126 25.09 24.10 -18.37
C GLU A 126 24.63 25.52 -18.00
N GLN A 127 24.24 26.31 -19.01
CA GLN A 127 23.66 27.65 -18.80
C GLN A 127 22.15 27.68 -19.05
N CYS A 128 21.64 26.67 -19.75
CA CYS A 128 20.26 26.44 -20.12
C CYS A 128 20.13 25.00 -20.63
N ASP A 129 18.93 24.46 -20.69
CA ASP A 129 18.61 23.18 -21.30
C ASP A 129 17.25 23.27 -22.02
N ALA A 130 17.29 23.26 -23.36
CA ALA A 130 16.10 23.34 -24.22
C ALA A 130 15.30 22.03 -24.31
N GLY A 131 15.86 20.91 -23.82
CA GLY A 131 15.33 19.55 -23.99
C GLY A 131 15.94 18.82 -25.19
N LEU A 132 15.43 17.61 -25.45
CA LEU A 132 15.98 16.71 -26.46
C LEU A 132 15.81 17.24 -27.90
N LEU A 133 16.94 17.34 -28.62
CA LEU A 133 17.02 17.84 -30.00
C LEU A 133 16.05 17.13 -30.96
N GLY A 134 15.29 17.92 -31.72
CA GLY A 134 14.41 17.43 -32.79
C GLY A 134 12.98 17.11 -32.36
N THR A 135 12.66 17.19 -31.06
CA THR A 135 11.28 17.00 -30.58
C THR A 135 10.65 18.29 -30.07
N GLU A 136 11.41 19.22 -29.48
CA GLU A 136 10.85 20.46 -28.90
C GLU A 136 11.85 21.64 -28.78
N ASP A 137 12.62 21.94 -29.83
CA ASP A 137 13.60 23.03 -29.82
C ASP A 137 12.93 24.42 -29.97
N ASN A 138 12.08 24.76 -29.00
CA ASN A 138 11.30 26.00 -28.92
C ASN A 138 11.96 27.08 -28.06
N ASP A 139 13.09 26.80 -27.41
CA ASP A 139 13.81 27.81 -26.63
C ASP A 139 14.79 28.58 -27.54
N ALA A 140 14.35 29.74 -28.03
CA ALA A 140 15.17 30.63 -28.84
C ALA A 140 16.42 31.15 -28.10
N CYS A 141 16.49 31.00 -26.78
CA CYS A 141 17.55 31.51 -25.94
C CYS A 141 18.68 30.51 -25.73
N CYS A 142 18.42 29.21 -25.94
CA CYS A 142 19.32 28.12 -25.64
C CYS A 142 19.80 27.40 -26.91
N ASP A 143 21.06 26.97 -26.92
CA ASP A 143 21.61 26.17 -28.01
C ASP A 143 21.64 24.67 -27.68
N LYS A 144 21.97 23.88 -28.70
CA LYS A 144 22.04 22.42 -28.64
C LYS A 144 23.14 21.85 -27.71
N ASN A 145 24.03 22.71 -27.22
CA ASN A 145 25.11 22.34 -26.31
C ASN A 145 24.82 22.87 -24.89
N CYS A 146 23.56 23.22 -24.59
CA CYS A 146 23.14 23.74 -23.29
C CYS A 146 23.86 25.03 -22.89
N LYS A 147 24.15 25.89 -23.88
CA LYS A 147 24.71 27.24 -23.67
C LYS A 147 23.74 28.31 -24.16
N LEU A 148 23.72 29.44 -23.46
CA LEU A 148 22.89 30.57 -23.86
C LEU A 148 23.41 31.17 -25.17
N ARG A 149 22.50 31.54 -26.07
CA ARG A 149 22.79 32.22 -27.33
C ARG A 149 23.13 33.70 -27.10
N ARG A 150 24.21 33.96 -26.36
CA ARG A 150 24.66 35.32 -26.01
C ARG A 150 24.97 36.18 -27.23
N ASN A 151 25.41 35.55 -28.32
CA ASN A 151 25.59 36.20 -29.62
C ASN A 151 24.29 36.74 -30.23
N GLN A 152 23.13 36.25 -29.79
CA GLN A 152 21.80 36.73 -30.16
C GLN A 152 21.16 37.58 -29.04
N GLY A 153 21.94 37.96 -28.03
CA GLY A 153 21.49 38.79 -26.91
C GLY A 153 20.84 38.03 -25.75
N ALA A 154 20.82 36.69 -25.75
CA ALA A 154 20.20 35.92 -24.67
C ALA A 154 20.95 36.09 -23.33
N MET A 155 20.22 36.49 -22.29
CA MET A 155 20.71 36.62 -20.92
C MET A 155 20.19 35.50 -20.00
N CYS A 156 19.10 34.84 -20.38
CA CYS A 156 18.46 33.74 -19.66
C CYS A 156 17.70 32.82 -20.63
N SER A 157 17.17 31.70 -20.13
CA SER A 157 16.30 30.78 -20.88
C SER A 157 14.85 30.90 -20.41
N ASP A 158 13.93 31.09 -21.34
CA ASP A 158 12.49 31.16 -21.08
C ASP A 158 11.93 29.82 -20.56
N LYS A 159 12.57 28.69 -20.91
CA LYS A 159 12.15 27.35 -20.45
C LYS A 159 12.67 27.00 -19.06
N ASN A 160 13.89 27.42 -18.71
CA ASN A 160 14.50 27.00 -17.44
C ASN A 160 14.35 28.03 -16.32
N SER A 161 14.07 29.29 -16.63
CA SER A 161 14.13 30.40 -15.67
C SER A 161 12.77 31.09 -15.49
N PRO A 162 12.14 31.02 -14.29
CA PRO A 162 10.83 31.64 -14.06
C PRO A 162 10.78 33.17 -14.19
N CYS A 163 11.93 33.85 -14.10
CA CYS A 163 12.06 35.29 -14.31
C CYS A 163 12.68 35.66 -15.66
N CYS A 164 12.54 34.80 -16.67
CA CYS A 164 12.99 35.07 -18.02
C CYS A 164 11.79 35.25 -18.96
N GLN A 165 11.88 36.27 -19.82
CA GLN A 165 10.91 36.49 -20.88
C GLN A 165 11.61 37.02 -22.12
N ASN A 166 11.43 36.34 -23.25
CA ASN A 166 12.08 36.66 -24.52
C ASN A 166 13.60 36.76 -24.38
N CYS A 167 14.20 35.80 -23.67
CA CYS A 167 15.64 35.72 -23.42
C CYS A 167 16.22 36.86 -22.58
N GLN A 168 15.39 37.70 -21.97
CA GLN A 168 15.78 38.82 -21.10
C GLN A 168 15.21 38.64 -19.70
N PHE A 169 15.88 39.22 -18.70
CA PHE A 169 15.34 39.22 -17.34
C PHE A 169 14.02 40.01 -17.30
N MET A 170 13.01 39.41 -16.67
CA MET A 170 11.75 40.08 -16.42
C MET A 170 11.94 41.31 -15.51
N PRO A 171 11.14 42.38 -15.69
CA PRO A 171 11.22 43.56 -14.83
C PRO A 171 11.04 43.25 -13.34
N ALA A 172 11.66 44.09 -12.51
CA ALA A 172 11.52 43.99 -11.06
C ALA A 172 10.04 44.06 -10.63
N GLY A 173 9.63 43.17 -9.74
CA GLY A 173 8.26 43.12 -9.21
C GLY A 173 7.30 42.19 -9.95
N MET A 174 7.70 41.58 -11.07
CA MET A 174 6.89 40.53 -11.72
C MET A 174 6.77 39.29 -10.84
N ASN A 175 5.56 38.77 -10.66
CA ASN A 175 5.33 37.55 -9.87
C ASN A 175 5.91 36.33 -10.59
N CYS A 176 6.79 35.60 -9.91
CA CYS A 176 7.40 34.35 -10.41
C CYS A 176 7.05 33.13 -9.57
N ARG A 177 6.43 33.32 -8.40
CA ARG A 177 5.96 32.23 -7.55
C ARG A 177 4.82 32.73 -6.68
N ASP A 178 3.68 32.07 -6.79
CA ASP A 178 2.52 32.36 -5.96
C ASP A 178 2.77 32.01 -4.48
N ALA A 179 2.03 32.68 -3.60
CA ALA A 179 2.08 32.40 -2.18
C ALA A 179 1.61 30.97 -1.87
N GLN A 180 2.42 30.21 -1.14
CA GLN A 180 2.13 28.85 -0.71
C GLN A 180 1.86 28.84 0.80
N TYR A 181 0.60 29.04 1.17
CA TYR A 181 0.14 29.05 2.58
C TYR A 181 0.38 27.72 3.30
N ALA A 182 0.27 26.60 2.57
CA ALA A 182 0.52 25.27 3.13
C ALA A 182 1.97 25.10 3.64
N THR A 183 2.95 25.73 2.98
CA THR A 183 4.39 25.61 3.29
C THR A 183 4.97 26.85 3.96
N CYS A 184 4.15 27.85 4.28
CA CYS A 184 4.55 29.11 4.94
C CYS A 184 5.44 30.02 4.09
N GLU A 185 5.19 30.07 2.79
CA GLU A 185 5.98 30.84 1.82
C GLU A 185 5.12 31.92 1.17
N GLN A 186 5.53 33.18 1.25
CA GLN A 186 4.87 34.28 0.56
C GLN A 186 5.13 34.23 -0.96
N GLU A 187 4.43 35.09 -1.70
CA GLU A 187 4.73 35.31 -3.11
C GLU A 187 6.19 35.78 -3.29
N ALA A 188 6.83 35.34 -4.37
CA ALA A 188 8.15 35.81 -4.77
C ALA A 188 8.08 36.55 -6.10
N ARG A 189 8.85 37.62 -6.20
CA ARG A 189 8.85 38.50 -7.37
C ARG A 189 10.25 38.64 -7.93
N CYS A 190 10.35 38.73 -9.25
CA CYS A 190 11.61 38.89 -9.96
C CYS A 190 12.34 40.15 -9.49
N SER A 191 13.68 40.06 -9.41
CA SER A 191 14.53 41.18 -9.00
C SER A 191 14.73 42.22 -10.11
N GLY A 192 14.48 41.86 -11.37
CA GLY A 192 14.84 42.68 -12.53
C GLY A 192 16.25 42.43 -13.08
N SER A 193 17.07 41.64 -12.39
CA SER A 193 18.51 41.54 -12.65
C SER A 193 19.04 40.11 -12.78
N HIS A 194 18.20 39.10 -12.49
CA HIS A 194 18.55 37.68 -12.49
C HIS A 194 17.42 36.85 -13.10
N ALA A 195 17.75 35.66 -13.60
CA ALA A 195 16.81 34.74 -14.22
C ALA A 195 16.06 33.89 -13.19
N GLU A 196 16.70 33.66 -12.04
CA GLU A 196 16.15 32.86 -10.96
C GLU A 196 15.08 33.64 -10.19
N CYS A 197 13.97 32.97 -9.89
CA CYS A 197 13.00 33.51 -8.94
C CYS A 197 13.62 33.49 -7.53
N PRO A 198 13.69 34.63 -6.83
CA PRO A 198 14.28 34.68 -5.50
C PRO A 198 13.52 33.77 -4.52
N LYS A 199 14.19 33.42 -3.42
CA LYS A 199 13.54 32.63 -2.37
C LYS A 199 12.34 33.40 -1.81
N SER A 200 11.20 32.73 -1.71
CA SER A 200 9.99 33.29 -1.10
C SER A 200 10.26 33.78 0.32
N PRO A 201 9.81 34.99 0.68
CA PRO A 201 9.83 35.44 2.06
C PRO A 201 8.98 34.52 2.96
N PRO A 202 9.35 34.37 4.24
CA PRO A 202 8.57 33.57 5.18
C PRO A 202 7.23 34.24 5.48
N MET A 203 6.15 33.46 5.57
CA MET A 203 4.89 33.97 6.13
C MET A 203 5.04 34.37 7.59
N ALA A 204 4.15 35.24 8.06
CA ALA A 204 4.13 35.69 9.45
C ALA A 204 3.97 34.51 10.41
N ASP A 205 4.74 34.51 11.49
CA ASP A 205 4.66 33.48 12.52
C ASP A 205 3.24 33.42 13.10
N GLY A 206 2.74 32.19 13.33
CA GLY A 206 1.37 31.94 13.79
C GLY A 206 0.32 31.83 12.67
N THR A 207 0.67 32.12 11.41
CA THR A 207 -0.22 31.87 10.26
C THR A 207 -0.58 30.38 10.19
N ILE A 208 -1.86 30.04 10.03
CA ILE A 208 -2.30 28.65 9.90
C ILE A 208 -1.82 28.09 8.56
N CYS A 209 -1.20 26.92 8.60
CA CYS A 209 -0.68 26.22 7.43
C CYS A 209 -1.24 24.80 7.35
N GLN A 210 -0.59 23.94 6.56
CA GLN A 210 -1.02 22.56 6.33
C GLN A 210 -1.33 21.80 7.63
N GLU A 211 -2.39 20.99 7.62
CA GLU A 211 -2.80 20.13 8.76
C GLU A 211 -3.04 20.90 10.07
N ARG A 212 -3.60 22.13 9.99
CA ARG A 212 -3.81 23.04 11.14
C ARG A 212 -2.52 23.40 11.89
N GLY A 213 -1.38 23.22 11.24
CA GLY A 213 -0.10 23.70 11.75
C GLY A 213 -0.02 25.22 11.80
N GLN A 214 1.10 25.73 12.31
CA GLN A 214 1.40 27.16 12.34
C GLN A 214 2.77 27.44 11.75
N CYS A 215 2.87 28.55 11.03
CA CYS A 215 4.13 29.03 10.50
C CYS A 215 5.07 29.47 11.61
N ARG A 216 6.34 29.05 11.51
CA ARG A 216 7.45 29.56 12.31
C ARG A 216 8.70 29.66 11.46
N ASN A 217 9.26 30.86 11.29
CA ASN A 217 10.44 31.12 10.47
C ASN A 217 10.32 30.56 9.03
N GLY A 218 9.14 30.70 8.40
CA GLY A 218 8.89 30.23 7.03
C GLY A 218 8.81 28.71 6.88
N LYS A 219 8.57 27.98 7.97
CA LYS A 219 8.27 26.54 7.93
C LYS A 219 6.93 26.27 8.59
N CYS A 220 6.14 25.38 8.01
CA CYS A 220 4.92 24.90 8.63
C CYS A 220 5.25 23.91 9.76
N ILE A 221 5.00 24.31 11.00
CA ILE A 221 5.12 23.45 12.18
C ILE A 221 3.77 22.75 12.36
N PRO A 222 3.70 21.41 12.35
CA PRO A 222 2.42 20.71 12.45
C PRO A 222 1.76 20.94 13.81
N TYR A 223 0.45 20.71 13.87
CA TYR A 223 -0.37 21.04 15.03
C TYR A 223 0.20 20.52 16.37
N CYS A 224 0.56 19.24 16.47
CA CYS A 224 1.04 18.65 17.72
C CYS A 224 2.33 19.34 18.22
N GLU A 225 3.26 19.63 17.31
CA GLU A 225 4.53 20.32 17.61
C GLU A 225 4.30 21.75 18.10
N THR A 226 3.24 22.43 17.64
CA THR A 226 2.85 23.74 18.20
C THR A 226 2.41 23.67 19.65
N GLN A 227 1.90 22.51 20.09
CA GLN A 227 1.47 22.22 21.46
C GLN A 227 2.57 21.60 22.33
N GLY A 228 3.80 21.47 21.80
CA GLY A 228 4.90 20.80 22.51
C GLY A 228 4.81 19.26 22.52
N LEU A 229 3.98 18.69 21.63
CA LEU A 229 3.81 17.25 21.44
C LEU A 229 4.42 16.82 20.10
N GLN A 230 4.33 15.54 19.75
CA GLN A 230 4.77 15.00 18.46
C GLN A 230 3.59 14.47 17.66
N SER A 231 3.55 14.77 16.37
CA SER A 231 2.56 14.23 15.45
C SER A 231 2.74 12.73 15.27
N CYS A 232 1.62 12.00 15.26
CA CYS A 232 1.62 10.56 15.01
C CYS A 232 0.25 10.07 14.54
N MET A 233 0.18 8.80 14.15
CA MET A 233 -1.07 8.14 13.73
C MET A 233 -1.58 7.25 14.87
N CYS A 234 -2.86 7.35 15.22
CA CYS A 234 -3.47 6.43 16.19
C CYS A 234 -3.53 5.00 15.63
N ASP A 235 -3.25 4.03 16.49
CA ASP A 235 -3.25 2.60 16.18
C ASP A 235 -4.63 1.94 16.35
N ILE A 236 -5.54 2.60 17.08
CA ILE A 236 -6.94 2.19 17.22
C ILE A 236 -7.73 2.62 15.99
N ILE A 237 -8.36 1.67 15.29
CA ILE A 237 -9.12 1.91 14.04
C ILE A 237 -10.16 3.04 14.18
N GLN A 238 -10.82 3.15 15.33
CA GLN A 238 -11.83 4.18 15.61
C GLN A 238 -11.26 5.60 15.71
N ASP A 239 -9.98 5.70 16.09
CA ASP A 239 -9.26 6.97 16.25
C ASP A 239 -8.29 7.23 15.10
N ALA A 240 -8.07 6.26 14.21
CA ALA A 240 -7.10 6.33 13.12
C ALA A 240 -7.37 7.48 12.12
N CYS A 241 -8.61 7.98 12.07
CA CYS A 241 -9.02 9.13 11.26
C CYS A 241 -9.22 10.43 12.07
N LYS A 242 -8.73 10.45 13.31
CA LYS A 242 -8.61 11.65 14.14
C LYS A 242 -7.18 12.13 14.13
N ARG A 243 -6.98 13.43 14.36
CA ARG A 243 -5.66 13.97 14.62
C ARG A 243 -5.15 13.43 15.94
N CYS A 244 -3.97 12.81 15.91
CA CYS A 244 -3.36 12.21 17.09
C CYS A 244 -1.98 12.82 17.38
N CYS A 245 -1.68 12.94 18.67
CA CYS A 245 -0.40 13.39 19.17
C CYS A 245 0.17 12.37 20.17
N ARG A 246 1.46 12.47 20.47
CA ARG A 246 2.13 11.74 21.56
C ARG A 246 3.07 12.68 22.32
N MET A 247 3.36 12.39 23.59
CA MET A 247 4.29 13.23 24.38
C MET A 247 5.74 13.02 23.95
N SER A 248 6.12 11.77 23.66
CA SER A 248 7.45 11.39 23.21
C SER A 248 7.40 10.24 22.20
N ILE A 249 8.50 10.00 21.49
CA ILE A 249 8.56 9.00 20.41
C ILE A 249 8.28 7.56 20.85
N ASN A 250 8.48 7.27 22.14
CA ASN A 250 8.30 5.93 22.71
C ASN A 250 6.90 5.74 23.32
N GLU A 251 6.07 6.76 23.32
CA GLU A 251 4.73 6.73 23.91
C GLU A 251 3.64 6.49 22.87
N THR A 252 2.49 6.02 23.36
CA THR A 252 1.32 5.74 22.53
C THR A 252 0.66 7.03 22.07
N CYS A 253 0.15 7.00 20.84
CA CYS A 253 -0.64 8.08 20.28
C CYS A 253 -1.99 8.18 20.97
N PHE A 254 -2.45 9.41 21.19
CA PHE A 254 -3.78 9.70 21.69
C PHE A 254 -4.45 10.76 20.79
N PRO A 255 -5.78 10.68 20.60
CA PRO A 255 -6.51 11.68 19.82
C PRO A 255 -6.56 13.02 20.58
N VAL A 256 -6.55 14.13 19.83
CA VAL A 256 -6.65 15.48 20.41
C VAL A 256 -8.07 15.76 20.92
N GLU A 257 -8.18 16.59 21.96
CA GLU A 257 -9.47 17.07 22.50
C GLU A 257 -9.64 18.59 22.27
N PRO A 258 -10.77 19.05 21.68
CA PRO A 258 -11.88 18.26 21.13
C PRO A 258 -11.47 17.47 19.87
N PRO A 259 -12.20 16.39 19.52
CA PRO A 259 -11.87 15.55 18.37
C PRO A 259 -11.76 16.34 17.06
N ASP A 260 -10.60 16.26 16.41
CA ASP A 260 -10.32 16.86 15.10
C ASP A 260 -10.26 15.76 14.04
N MET A 261 -11.23 15.73 13.14
CA MET A 261 -11.34 14.69 12.11
C MET A 261 -10.45 15.02 10.92
N LEU A 262 -9.69 14.02 10.46
CA LEU A 262 -8.83 14.17 9.29
C LEU A 262 -9.68 14.20 8.00
N PRO A 263 -9.23 14.94 6.96
CA PRO A 263 -9.91 14.95 5.66
C PRO A 263 -10.01 13.55 5.02
N ASP A 264 -11.01 13.38 4.15
CA ASP A 264 -11.14 12.17 3.36
C ASP A 264 -9.92 11.97 2.46
N GLY A 265 -9.39 10.74 2.41
CA GLY A 265 -8.18 10.39 1.67
C GLY A 265 -6.88 10.57 2.44
N THR A 266 -6.90 11.02 3.70
CA THR A 266 -5.72 10.96 4.57
C THR A 266 -5.37 9.49 4.87
N PRO A 267 -4.10 9.08 4.78
CA PRO A 267 -3.65 7.75 5.17
C PRO A 267 -3.99 7.44 6.63
N CYS A 268 -4.45 6.22 6.88
CA CYS A 268 -4.73 5.67 8.21
C CYS A 268 -4.11 4.26 8.32
N ILE A 269 -4.19 3.64 9.50
CA ILE A 269 -3.39 2.44 9.84
C ILE A 269 -3.50 1.27 8.84
N GLN A 270 -4.63 1.15 8.14
CA GLN A 270 -4.93 0.05 7.24
C GLN A 270 -5.52 0.50 5.88
N GLY A 271 -5.37 1.79 5.53
CA GLY A 271 -5.90 2.34 4.27
C GLY A 271 -6.09 3.85 4.32
N PHE A 272 -7.29 4.35 4.01
CA PHE A 272 -7.56 5.79 3.96
C PHE A 272 -8.85 6.18 4.69
N CYS A 273 -8.90 7.42 5.16
CA CYS A 273 -10.09 7.97 5.82
C CYS A 273 -11.20 8.27 4.82
N ASN A 274 -12.43 7.85 5.15
CA ASN A 274 -13.65 8.17 4.43
C ASN A 274 -14.76 8.46 5.46
N LYS A 275 -15.27 9.68 5.48
CA LYS A 275 -16.27 10.17 6.45
C LYS A 275 -15.90 9.85 7.90
N GLY A 276 -14.60 9.95 8.22
CA GLY A 276 -14.08 9.69 9.55
C GLY A 276 -13.84 8.21 9.91
N VAL A 277 -14.01 7.28 8.96
CA VAL A 277 -13.76 5.86 9.16
C VAL A 277 -12.54 5.44 8.33
N CYS A 278 -11.65 4.64 8.91
CA CYS A 278 -10.49 4.10 8.22
C CYS A 278 -10.89 2.86 7.37
N GLU A 279 -11.05 3.06 6.07
CA GLU A 279 -11.42 2.01 5.11
C GLU A 279 -10.18 1.23 4.65
N LYS A 280 -10.29 -0.10 4.61
CA LYS A 280 -9.19 -0.98 4.22
C LYS A 280 -8.95 -0.96 2.72
N THR A 281 -7.71 -0.77 2.31
CA THR A 281 -7.27 -0.96 0.91
C THR A 281 -6.74 -2.38 0.73
N ILE A 282 -7.42 -3.20 -0.08
CA ILE A 282 -6.95 -4.55 -0.42
C ILE A 282 -6.12 -4.43 -1.69
N GLN A 283 -4.84 -4.05 -1.59
CA GLN A 283 -3.97 -3.93 -2.78
C GLN A 283 -3.28 -5.26 -3.13
N ASP A 284 -2.89 -6.09 -2.16
CA ASP A 284 -1.91 -7.16 -2.44
C ASP A 284 -2.44 -8.50 -2.96
N VAL A 285 -3.60 -8.96 -2.49
CA VAL A 285 -4.01 -10.36 -2.71
C VAL A 285 -4.80 -10.52 -4.00
N VAL A 286 -5.54 -9.48 -4.37
CA VAL A 286 -6.51 -9.54 -5.47
C VAL A 286 -5.79 -9.46 -6.82
N GLU A 287 -4.83 -8.55 -7.01
CA GLU A 287 -4.05 -8.47 -8.27
C GLU A 287 -3.24 -9.76 -8.53
N ARG A 288 -2.52 -10.28 -7.52
CA ARG A 288 -1.77 -11.54 -7.67
C ARG A 288 -2.64 -12.74 -8.02
N PHE A 289 -3.87 -12.81 -7.49
CA PHE A 289 -4.78 -13.91 -7.78
C PHE A 289 -5.42 -13.78 -9.16
N TRP A 290 -5.76 -12.56 -9.59
CA TRP A 290 -6.31 -12.33 -10.92
C TRP A 290 -5.28 -12.46 -12.03
N ASP A 291 -4.01 -12.08 -11.82
CA ASP A 291 -2.95 -12.35 -12.80
C ASP A 291 -2.81 -13.85 -13.08
N ILE A 292 -2.87 -14.69 -12.04
CA ILE A 292 -2.84 -16.15 -12.19
C ILE A 292 -4.07 -16.65 -12.96
N ILE A 293 -5.26 -16.06 -12.74
CA ILE A 293 -6.50 -16.47 -13.44
C ILE A 293 -6.54 -15.95 -14.87
N GLU A 294 -6.07 -14.74 -15.15
CA GLU A 294 -6.02 -14.12 -16.47
C GLU A 294 -4.99 -14.80 -17.39
N GLU A 295 -3.89 -15.32 -16.84
CA GLU A 295 -2.92 -16.13 -17.60
C GLU A 295 -3.44 -17.52 -17.99
N ILE A 296 -4.54 -17.99 -17.39
CA ILE A 296 -5.19 -19.26 -17.74
C ILE A 296 -6.02 -19.06 -19.02
N ASN A 297 -5.34 -19.08 -20.16
CA ASN A 297 -5.98 -19.05 -21.46
C ASN A 297 -6.86 -20.30 -21.65
N ILE A 298 -8.18 -20.10 -21.85
CA ILE A 298 -9.15 -21.18 -22.03
C ILE A 298 -8.76 -22.12 -23.18
N ASN A 299 -8.08 -21.61 -24.21
CA ASN A 299 -7.61 -22.39 -25.35
C ASN A 299 -6.41 -23.29 -25.00
N ARG A 300 -5.57 -22.87 -24.04
CA ARG A 300 -4.44 -23.67 -23.53
C ARG A 300 -4.95 -24.75 -22.58
N VAL A 301 -5.92 -24.42 -21.73
CA VAL A 301 -6.60 -25.39 -20.86
C VAL A 301 -7.36 -26.42 -21.69
N LEU A 302 -8.10 -26.02 -22.73
CA LEU A 302 -8.80 -26.96 -23.61
C LEU A 302 -7.84 -27.87 -24.37
N ARG A 303 -6.70 -27.34 -24.85
CA ARG A 303 -5.65 -28.19 -25.45
C ARG A 303 -5.04 -29.13 -24.44
N PHE A 304 -4.70 -28.67 -23.23
CA PHE A 304 -4.14 -29.50 -22.18
C PHE A 304 -5.10 -30.63 -21.74
N LEU A 305 -6.40 -30.32 -21.60
CA LEU A 305 -7.46 -31.30 -21.31
C LEU A 305 -7.66 -32.28 -22.47
N LYS A 306 -7.53 -31.82 -23.72
CA LYS A 306 -7.61 -32.66 -24.91
C LYS A 306 -6.39 -33.57 -25.07
N ASP A 307 -5.20 -33.06 -24.80
CA ASP A 307 -3.92 -33.79 -24.91
C ASP A 307 -3.78 -34.82 -23.78
N ASN A 308 -4.40 -34.57 -22.62
CA ASN A 308 -4.42 -35.46 -21.45
C ASN A 308 -5.84 -35.95 -21.14
N ILE A 309 -6.58 -36.35 -22.17
CA ILE A 309 -7.99 -36.77 -22.05
C ILE A 309 -8.19 -37.92 -21.06
N VAL A 310 -7.23 -38.85 -20.99
CA VAL A 310 -7.30 -40.00 -20.07
C VAL A 310 -7.22 -39.56 -18.60
N MET A 311 -6.25 -38.70 -18.27
CA MET A 311 -6.11 -38.16 -16.91
C MET A 311 -7.33 -37.32 -16.53
N THR A 312 -7.84 -36.53 -17.47
CA THR A 312 -9.04 -35.70 -17.29
C THR A 312 -10.27 -36.55 -16.97
N ILE A 313 -10.51 -37.64 -17.72
CA ILE A 313 -11.62 -38.58 -17.45
C ILE A 313 -11.45 -39.23 -16.08
N VAL A 314 -10.24 -39.65 -15.69
CA VAL A 314 -9.99 -40.27 -14.38
C VAL A 314 -10.29 -39.30 -13.24
N VAL A 315 -9.88 -38.04 -13.37
CA VAL A 315 -10.13 -37.01 -12.34
C VAL A 315 -11.63 -36.70 -12.23
N ILE A 316 -12.32 -36.47 -13.35
CA ILE A 316 -13.75 -36.17 -13.35
C ILE A 316 -14.57 -37.34 -12.80
N THR A 317 -14.23 -38.58 -13.19
CA THR A 317 -14.91 -39.77 -12.65
C THR A 317 -14.62 -39.93 -11.16
N SER A 318 -13.39 -39.72 -10.71
CA SER A 318 -13.04 -39.80 -9.27
C SER A 318 -13.79 -38.75 -8.43
N ILE A 319 -13.92 -37.53 -8.93
CA ILE A 319 -14.68 -36.45 -8.25
C ILE A 319 -16.15 -36.84 -8.07
N PHE A 320 -16.74 -37.61 -8.99
CA PHE A 320 -18.13 -38.03 -8.89
C PHE A 320 -18.33 -39.32 -8.08
N TRP A 321 -17.46 -40.31 -8.29
CA TRP A 321 -17.61 -41.64 -7.70
C TRP A 321 -17.11 -41.75 -6.26
N ILE A 322 -16.10 -40.96 -5.85
CA ILE A 322 -15.59 -40.97 -4.47
C ILE A 322 -16.66 -40.47 -3.48
N PRO A 323 -17.35 -39.32 -3.71
CA PRO A 323 -18.40 -38.86 -2.81
C PRO A 323 -19.58 -39.84 -2.73
N ILE A 324 -20.01 -40.40 -3.87
CA ILE A 324 -21.09 -41.39 -3.92
C ILE A 324 -20.71 -42.64 -3.12
N SER A 325 -19.49 -43.13 -3.28
CA SER A 325 -18.98 -44.27 -2.50
C SER A 325 -18.92 -43.97 -1.00
N CYS A 326 -18.49 -42.76 -0.62
CA CYS A 326 -18.51 -42.32 0.79
C CYS A 326 -19.93 -42.25 1.36
N VAL A 327 -20.91 -41.77 0.59
CA VAL A 327 -22.32 -41.71 1.01
C VAL A 327 -22.90 -43.11 1.17
N ILE A 328 -22.67 -44.01 0.20
CA ILE A 328 -23.11 -45.41 0.29
C ILE A 328 -22.47 -46.09 1.50
N SER A 329 -21.16 -45.91 1.70
CA SER A 329 -20.44 -46.46 2.87
C SER A 329 -20.98 -45.92 4.19
N TYR A 330 -21.36 -44.64 4.25
CA TYR A 330 -22.01 -44.05 5.43
C TYR A 330 -23.35 -44.73 5.73
N PHE A 331 -24.20 -44.95 4.71
CA PHE A 331 -25.48 -45.62 4.88
C PHE A 331 -25.34 -47.09 5.25
N ASP A 332 -24.41 -47.82 4.64
CA ASP A 332 -24.13 -49.22 4.99
C ASP A 332 -23.63 -49.36 6.42
N ARG A 333 -22.68 -48.50 6.84
CA ARG A 333 -22.21 -48.48 8.23
C ARG A 333 -23.33 -48.11 9.21
N LYS A 334 -24.29 -47.29 8.81
CA LYS A 334 -25.46 -46.94 9.63
C LYS A 334 -26.41 -48.14 9.76
N LYS A 335 -26.65 -48.87 8.67
CA LYS A 335 -27.49 -50.07 8.65
C LYS A 335 -26.89 -51.20 9.49
N LEU A 336 -25.59 -51.48 9.33
CA LEU A 336 -24.88 -52.47 10.13
C LEU A 336 -24.94 -52.17 11.63
N ARG A 337 -24.79 -50.90 12.03
CA ARG A 337 -24.95 -50.50 13.44
C ARG A 337 -26.37 -50.73 13.97
N TYR A 338 -27.39 -50.59 13.13
CA TYR A 338 -28.77 -50.87 13.51
C TYR A 338 -29.00 -52.37 13.70
N GLU A 339 -28.51 -53.19 12.78
CA GLU A 339 -28.59 -54.66 12.85
C GLU A 339 -27.80 -55.21 14.05
N MET A 340 -26.59 -54.70 14.32
CA MET A 340 -25.82 -55.07 15.51
C MET A 340 -26.56 -54.73 16.81
N LYS A 341 -27.22 -53.57 16.88
CA LYS A 341 -28.04 -53.21 18.05
C LYS A 341 -29.23 -54.14 18.22
N GLN A 342 -29.84 -54.62 17.13
CA GLN A 342 -30.91 -55.61 17.21
C GLN A 342 -30.40 -56.99 17.66
N LEU A 343 -29.24 -57.42 17.18
CA LEU A 343 -28.59 -58.65 17.63
C LEU A 343 -28.19 -58.58 19.11
N GLU A 344 -27.62 -57.45 19.54
CA GLU A 344 -27.26 -57.22 20.95
C GLU A 344 -28.48 -57.10 21.87
N TRP A 345 -29.61 -56.60 21.37
CA TRP A 345 -30.87 -56.63 22.11
C TRP A 345 -31.44 -58.06 22.20
N SER A 346 -31.42 -58.83 21.11
CA SER A 346 -31.88 -60.23 21.07
C SER A 346 -31.10 -61.14 22.03
N SER A 347 -29.83 -60.82 22.30
CA SER A 347 -29.00 -61.58 23.25
C SER A 347 -29.14 -61.17 24.71
N LYS A 348 -29.81 -60.05 25.02
CA LYS A 348 -30.13 -59.64 26.40
C LYS A 348 -31.48 -60.25 26.81
N LEU A 349 -31.55 -60.82 28.01
CA LEU A 349 -32.77 -61.43 28.60
C LEU A 349 -33.85 -60.40 29.02
N ASP A 350 -33.86 -59.22 28.40
CA ASP A 350 -34.83 -58.18 28.66
C ASP A 350 -36.06 -58.39 27.75
N LEU A 351 -37.19 -58.80 28.33
CA LEU A 351 -38.44 -59.13 27.64
C LEU A 351 -39.16 -57.93 26.99
N ILE A 352 -38.55 -56.73 26.95
CA ILE A 352 -39.22 -55.49 26.50
C ILE A 352 -38.29 -54.70 25.56
N HIS A 353 -38.76 -54.39 24.35
CA HIS A 353 -38.00 -53.61 23.38
C HIS A 353 -38.06 -52.11 23.73
N PRO A 354 -36.97 -51.33 23.56
CA PRO A 354 -36.94 -49.88 23.86
C PRO A 354 -38.01 -49.05 23.12
N SER A 355 -38.55 -49.58 22.02
CA SER A 355 -39.61 -48.98 21.20
C SER A 355 -41.02 -49.21 21.76
N ASP A 356 -41.19 -50.13 22.71
CA ASP A 356 -42.52 -50.50 23.21
C ASP A 356 -43.06 -49.44 24.16
N ARG A 357 -44.33 -49.05 23.95
CA ARG A 357 -45.00 -48.04 24.79
C ARG A 357 -45.24 -48.61 26.18
N ARG A 358 -44.63 -47.96 27.18
CA ARG A 358 -44.72 -48.35 28.59
C ARG A 358 -46.06 -47.96 29.21
N ARG A 359 -46.66 -48.85 30.00
CA ARG A 359 -47.60 -48.52 31.08
C ARG A 359 -47.07 -49.14 32.37
N VAL A 360 -46.68 -48.32 33.32
CA VAL A 360 -46.17 -48.76 34.63
C VAL A 360 -47.36 -48.85 35.58
N ILE A 361 -47.64 -50.04 36.11
CA ILE A 361 -48.67 -50.25 37.14
C ILE A 361 -47.96 -50.60 38.45
N HIS A 362 -48.10 -49.74 39.45
CA HIS A 362 -47.58 -50.00 40.80
C HIS A 362 -48.62 -50.76 41.63
N ILE A 363 -48.25 -51.92 42.16
CA ILE A 363 -49.09 -52.72 43.06
C ILE A 363 -48.39 -52.79 44.43
N ARG A 364 -49.11 -52.46 45.51
CA ARG A 364 -48.65 -52.65 46.90
C ARG A 364 -49.16 -53.99 47.43
N VAL A 365 -48.25 -54.82 47.93
CA VAL A 365 -48.59 -56.11 48.55
C VAL A 365 -48.65 -55.96 50.08
N PRO A 366 -49.66 -56.51 50.79
CA PRO A 366 -49.72 -56.45 52.25
C PRO A 366 -48.84 -57.52 52.93
N ARG A 367 -48.22 -57.16 54.07
CA ARG A 367 -47.45 -58.06 54.94
C ARG A 367 -48.39 -58.92 55.81
N GLN A 368 -48.32 -60.25 55.69
CA GLN A 368 -48.94 -61.18 56.65
C GLN A 368 -48.09 -61.29 57.92
N LYS A 369 -48.71 -61.05 59.09
CA LYS A 369 -48.22 -61.45 60.41
C LYS A 369 -48.73 -62.87 60.69
N ILE A 370 -47.84 -63.81 61.00
CA ILE A 370 -48.23 -65.11 61.57
C ILE A 370 -47.56 -65.26 62.93
N SER A 371 -48.41 -65.47 63.94
CA SER A 371 -48.11 -65.57 65.36
C SER A 371 -47.65 -66.97 65.77
N VAL A 372 -46.69 -67.00 66.69
CA VAL A 372 -46.17 -68.18 67.40
C VAL A 372 -47.24 -68.79 68.30
N SER A 373 -47.31 -70.12 68.39
CA SER A 373 -47.90 -70.83 69.54
C SER A 373 -47.11 -72.10 69.85
N ARG A 374 -46.74 -72.23 71.13
CA ARG A 374 -46.08 -73.36 71.78
C ARG A 374 -47.08 -74.49 72.01
N MET A 375 -46.68 -75.73 71.73
CA MET A 375 -46.57 -76.81 72.73
C MET A 375 -45.73 -77.95 72.16
#